data_AF-A0A645J3M5-F1
#
_entry.id   AF-A0A645J3M5-F1
#
_cell.length_a   1.000
_cell.length_b   1.000
_cell.length_c   1.000
_cell.angle_alpha   90.00
_cell.angle_beta   90.00
_cell.angle_gamma   90.00
#
_symmetry.space_group_name_H-M   'P 1'
#
loop_
_entity.id
_entity.type
_entity.pdbx_description
1 polymer ?
#
loop_
_entity_poly.entity_id
_entity_poly.type
_entity_poly.pdbx_seq_one_letter_code
_entity_poly.pdbx_strand_id
1 'polypeptide(L)'
;MDVAMSISSAMDELCTQRPSIARGELLRAGMRVGRDMMGTDSNTLILAFAGSSASMLVLDYAYDLPWLQIVNSNNIGIAVMQGLSGSFGIVLSVPATVVLATLVYSRKGTHLDVGPEMVSRQ
;
A
#
# COMPACT_ATOMS: atom_id res chain seq x y z
N MET A 1 0.72 -7.27 -4.49
CA MET A 1 -0.36 -8.26 -4.67
C MET A 1 -0.82 -8.79 -3.32
N ASP A 2 0.08 -9.27 -2.47
CA ASP A 2 -0.28 -9.84 -1.16
C ASP A 2 -0.96 -8.86 -0.21
N VAL A 3 -0.54 -7.59 -0.19
CA VAL A 3 -1.14 -6.55 0.65
C VAL A 3 -2.64 -6.39 0.39
N ALA A 4 -3.06 -6.38 -0.88
CA ALA A 4 -4.47 -6.25 -1.22
C ALA A 4 -5.28 -7.49 -0.80
N MET A 5 -4.69 -8.68 -0.92
CA MET A 5 -5.31 -9.93 -0.52
C MET A 5 -5.51 -9.99 1.00
N SER A 6 -4.48 -9.66 1.78
CA SER A 6 -4.56 -9.64 3.25
C SER A 6 -5.51 -8.57 3.78
N ILE A 7 -5.50 -7.35 3.22
CA ILE A 7 -6.47 -6.30 3.59
C ILE A 7 -7.90 -6.77 3.28
N SER A 8 -8.13 -7.32 2.10
CA SER A 8 -9.47 -7.78 1.69
C SER A 8 -9.96 -8.93 2.58
N SER A 9 -9.09 -9.88 2.91
CA SER A 9 -9.41 -11.00 3.81
C SER A 9 -9.72 -10.50 5.23
N ALA A 10 -8.92 -9.59 5.77
CA ALA A 10 -9.16 -9.01 7.09
C ALA A 10 -10.47 -8.21 7.13
N MET A 11 -10.79 -7.47 6.07
CA MET A 11 -12.05 -6.74 5.96
C MET A 11 -13.26 -7.66 5.82
N ASP A 12 -13.14 -8.76 5.07
CA ASP A 12 -14.20 -9.78 4.94
C ASP A 12 -14.47 -10.48 6.29
N GLU A 13 -13.41 -10.82 7.02
CA GLU A 13 -13.51 -11.42 8.35
C GLU A 13 -14.17 -10.46 9.36
N LEU A 14 -13.80 -9.18 9.33
CA LEU A 14 -14.41 -8.13 10.15
C LEU A 14 -15.91 -7.95 9.83
N CYS A 15 -16.28 -7.97 8.54
CA CYS A 15 -17.69 -7.91 8.13
C CYS A 15 -18.48 -9.15 8.57
N THR A 16 -17.86 -10.33 8.51
CA THR A 16 -18.51 -11.59 8.90
C THR A 16 -18.72 -11.69 10.42
N GLN A 17 -17.75 -11.25 11.22
CA GLN A 17 -17.88 -11.25 12.68
C GLN A 17 -18.77 -10.12 13.22
N ARG A 18 -18.78 -8.95 12.57
CA ARG A 18 -19.57 -7.78 12.97
C ARG A 18 -20.37 -7.21 11.78
N PRO A 19 -21.58 -7.74 11.53
CA PRO A 19 -22.42 -7.30 10.41
C PRO A 19 -22.85 -5.82 10.52
N SER A 20 -22.87 -5.26 11.73
CA SER A 20 -23.24 -3.87 12.01
C SER A 20 -22.05 -2.90 12.01
N ILE A 21 -20.86 -3.31 11.55
CA ILE A 21 -19.68 -2.46 11.57
C ILE A 21 -19.88 -1.22 10.67
N ALA A 22 -19.62 -0.04 11.22
CA ALA A 22 -19.75 1.21 10.48
C ALA A 22 -18.69 1.29 9.37
N ARG A 23 -19.06 1.85 8.21
CA ARG A 23 -18.17 2.03 7.05
C ARG A 23 -16.86 2.74 7.42
N GLY A 24 -16.94 3.72 8.33
CA GLY A 24 -15.79 4.45 8.85
C GLY A 24 -14.85 3.60 9.72
N GLU A 25 -15.39 2.70 10.56
CA GLU A 25 -14.58 1.77 11.35
C GLU A 25 -13.91 0.72 10.47
N LEU A 26 -14.62 0.19 9.47
CA LEU A 26 -14.07 -0.77 8.52
C LEU A 26 -12.91 -0.16 7.71
N LEU A 27 -13.06 1.09 7.24
CA LEU A 27 -11.98 1.83 6.57
C LEU A 27 -10.78 2.04 7.50
N ARG A 28 -11.02 2.42 8.76
CA ARG A 28 -9.96 2.68 9.74
C ARG A 28 -9.21 1.41 10.10
N ALA A 29 -9.90 0.29 10.22
CA ALA A 29 -9.32 -1.04 10.43
C ALA A 29 -8.49 -1.48 9.21
N GLY A 30 -9.05 -1.38 8.00
CA GLY A 30 -8.34 -1.69 6.76
C GLY A 30 -7.08 -0.84 6.55
N MET A 31 -7.15 0.46 6.82
CA MET A 31 -5.98 1.35 6.77
C MET A 31 -4.91 0.99 7.79
N ARG A 32 -5.31 0.55 8.99
CA ARG A 32 -4.35 0.17 10.04
C ARG A 32 -3.60 -1.11 9.66
N VAL A 33 -4.32 -2.13 9.17
CA VAL A 33 -3.72 -3.37 8.64
C VAL A 33 -2.82 -3.08 7.44
N GLY A 34 -3.31 -2.29 6.49
CA GLY A 34 -2.55 -1.89 5.32
C GLY A 34 -1.27 -1.11 5.68
N ARG A 35 -1.33 -0.24 6.69
CA ARG A 35 -0.15 0.49 7.18
C ARG A 35 0.89 -0.43 7.80
N ASP A 36 0.49 -1.41 8.61
CA ASP A 36 1.42 -2.36 9.22
C ASP A 36 2.14 -3.19 8.15
N MET A 37 1.40 -3.74 7.18
CA MET A 37 2.00 -4.47 6.06
C MET A 37 2.90 -3.58 5.19
N MET A 38 2.47 -2.35 4.92
CA MET A 38 3.26 -1.41 4.14
C MET A 38 4.57 -1.05 4.86
N GLY A 39 4.59 -1.03 6.19
CA GLY A 39 5.82 -0.86 6.98
C GLY A 39 6.81 -2.02 6.76
N THR A 40 6.32 -3.26 6.79
CA THR A 40 7.13 -4.45 6.51
C THR A 40 7.65 -4.47 5.06
N ASP A 41 6.80 -4.17 4.08
CA ASP A 41 7.19 -4.15 2.67
C ASP A 41 8.15 -3.00 2.35
N SER A 42 7.94 -1.82 2.95
CA SER A 42 8.83 -0.67 2.79
C SER A 42 10.22 -0.97 3.32
N ASN A 43 10.35 -1.68 4.45
CA ASN A 43 11.65 -2.09 4.96
C ASN A 43 12.40 -2.98 3.96
N THR A 44 11.68 -3.92 3.34
CA THR A 44 12.23 -4.78 2.28
C THR A 44 12.67 -3.98 1.06
N LEU A 45 11.87 -3.00 0.60
CA LEU A 45 12.23 -2.14 -0.53
C LEU A 45 13.44 -1.26 -0.23
N ILE A 46 13.54 -0.70 0.99
CA ILE A 46 14.69 0.08 1.43
C ILE A 46 15.95 -0.79 1.40
N LEU A 47 15.88 -2.01 1.93
CA LEU A 47 17.00 -2.96 1.88
C LEU A 47 17.38 -3.33 0.45
N ALA A 48 16.41 -3.58 -0.43
CA ALA A 48 16.66 -3.90 -1.84
C ALA A 48 17.31 -2.72 -2.59
N PHE A 49 16.86 -1.50 -2.32
CA PHE A 49 17.44 -0.29 -2.89
C PHE A 49 18.86 -0.02 -2.35
N ALA A 50 19.07 -0.18 -1.04
CA ALA A 50 20.38 -0.05 -0.42
C ALA A 50 21.38 -1.08 -0.97
N GLY A 51 20.94 -2.34 -1.13
CA GLY A 51 21.74 -3.40 -1.75
C GLY A 51 22.10 -3.09 -3.20
N SER A 52 21.13 -2.65 -4.01
CA SER A 52 21.36 -2.27 -5.41
C SER A 52 22.32 -1.07 -5.53
N SER A 53 22.16 -0.07 -4.67
CA SER A 53 23.02 1.11 -4.61
C SER A 53 24.44 0.74 -4.16
N ALA A 54 24.59 -0.19 -3.21
CA ALA A 54 25.91 -0.67 -2.78
C ALA A 54 26.64 -1.42 -3.90
N SER A 55 25.95 -2.28 -4.66
CA SER A 55 26.54 -2.94 -5.84
C SER A 55 26.98 -1.94 -6.90
N MET A 56 26.20 -0.88 -7.10
CA MET A 56 26.53 0.21 -8.01
C MET A 56 27.77 1.00 -7.56
N LEU A 57 27.89 1.30 -6.27
CA LEU A 57 29.07 1.94 -5.69
C LEU A 57 30.35 1.09 -5.84
N VAL A 58 30.25 -0.22 -5.67
CA VAL A 58 31.38 -1.14 -5.87
C VAL A 58 31.81 -1.16 -7.35
N LEU A 59 30.86 -1.14 -8.28
CA LEU A 59 31.15 -1.11 -9.71
C LEU A 59 31.81 0.21 -10.13
N ASP A 60 31.33 1.34 -9.60
CA ASP A 60 31.93 2.65 -9.79
C ASP A 60 33.37 2.71 -9.25
N TYR A 61 33.61 2.12 -8.08
CA TYR A 61 34.96 2.02 -7.50
C TYR A 61 35.90 1.14 -8.35
N ALA A 62 35.40 0.05 -8.94
CA ALA A 62 36.21 -0.89 -9.71
C ALA A 62 36.59 -0.40 -11.12
N TYR A 63 35.78 0.50 -11.71
CA TYR A 63 35.97 0.94 -13.10
C TYR A 63 36.80 2.23 -13.25
N ASP A 64 37.15 2.95 -12.17
CA ASP A 64 37.99 4.17 -12.19
C ASP A 64 37.54 5.20 -13.26
N LEU A 65 36.24 5.22 -13.56
CA LEU A 65 35.64 6.04 -14.61
C LEU A 65 35.45 7.47 -14.10
N PRO A 66 35.76 8.52 -14.90
CA PRO A 66 35.56 9.90 -14.47
C PRO A 66 34.07 10.13 -14.13
N TRP A 67 33.83 10.55 -12.88
CA TRP A 67 32.53 10.80 -12.25
C TRP A 67 31.52 11.55 -13.14
N LEU A 68 32.01 12.40 -14.05
CA LEU A 68 31.20 13.18 -14.98
C LEU A 68 30.48 12.38 -16.07
N GLN A 69 30.98 11.21 -16.50
CA GLN A 69 30.38 10.46 -17.62
C GLN A 69 29.28 9.49 -17.18
N ILE A 70 29.37 9.00 -15.94
CA ILE A 70 28.34 8.15 -15.31
C ILE A 70 27.13 8.98 -14.89
N VAL A 71 27.36 10.16 -14.29
CA VAL A 71 26.30 11.09 -13.86
C VAL A 71 25.56 11.73 -15.05
N ASN A 72 26.24 11.93 -16.18
CA ASN A 72 25.64 12.49 -17.41
C ASN A 72 25.00 11.42 -18.32
N SER A 73 24.97 10.15 -17.89
CA SER A 73 24.37 9.08 -18.68
C SER A 73 22.91 8.88 -18.31
N ASN A 74 22.02 8.85 -19.32
CA ASN A 74 20.57 8.61 -19.17
C ASN A 74 20.24 7.36 -18.32
N ASN A 75 21.16 6.41 -18.23
CA ASN A 75 20.98 5.15 -17.52
C ASN A 75 20.80 5.33 -15.99
N ILE A 76 21.55 6.25 -15.36
CA ILE A 76 21.39 6.58 -13.93
C ILE A 76 20.00 7.20 -13.68
N GLY A 77 19.59 8.12 -14.55
CA GLY A 77 18.31 8.83 -14.41
C GLY A 77 17.13 7.87 -14.52
N ILE A 78 17.19 6.92 -15.45
CA ILE A 78 16.17 5.88 -15.63
C ILE A 78 16.12 4.97 -14.39
N ALA A 79 17.27 4.52 -13.87
CA ALA A 79 17.32 3.65 -12.69
C ALA A 79 16.72 4.31 -11.44
N VAL A 80 17.05 5.59 -11.21
CA VAL A 80 16.49 6.36 -10.09
C VAL A 80 15.00 6.59 -10.26
N MET A 81 14.55 7.02 -11.45
CA MET A 81 13.13 7.22 -11.75
C MET A 81 12.32 5.92 -11.62
N GLN A 82 12.90 4.79 -12.01
CA GLN A 82 12.27 3.48 -11.88
C GLN A 82 12.16 3.04 -10.41
N GLY A 83 13.20 3.25 -9.60
CA GLY A 83 13.17 3.00 -8.16
C GLY A 83 12.15 3.87 -7.43
N LEU A 84 12.12 5.17 -7.75
CA LEU A 84 11.13 6.11 -7.21
C LEU A 84 9.71 5.72 -7.63
N SER A 85 9.47 5.50 -8.92
CA SER A 85 8.14 5.12 -9.44
C SER A 85 7.64 3.82 -8.83
N GLY A 86 8.51 2.82 -8.65
CA GLY A 86 8.14 1.56 -8.00
C GLY A 86 7.73 1.76 -6.54
N SER A 87 8.50 2.58 -5.81
CA SER A 87 8.24 2.86 -4.39
C SER A 87 6.95 3.65 -4.18
N PHE A 88 6.75 4.72 -4.96
CA PHE A 88 5.51 5.52 -4.94
C PHE A 88 4.29 4.69 -5.34
N GLY A 89 4.42 3.80 -6.33
CA GLY A 89 3.34 2.91 -6.75
C GLY A 89 2.85 2.00 -5.62
N ILE A 90 3.76 1.42 -4.84
CA ILE A 90 3.41 0.55 -3.70
C ILE A 90 2.77 1.37 -2.57
N VAL A 91 3.34 2.52 -2.23
CA VAL A 91 2.81 3.45 -1.21
C VAL A 91 1.39 3.89 -1.52
N LEU A 92 1.09 4.24 -2.78
CA LEU A 92 -0.22 4.71 -3.21
C LEU A 92 -1.25 3.58 -3.40
N SER A 93 -0.79 2.36 -3.67
CA SER A 93 -1.67 1.19 -3.87
C SER A 93 -2.44 0.80 -2.60
N VAL A 94 -1.82 0.94 -1.42
CA VAL A 94 -2.43 0.63 -0.12
C VAL A 94 -3.68 1.47 0.17
N PRO A 95 -3.62 2.83 0.19
CA PRO A 95 -4.81 3.64 0.43
C PRO A 95 -5.85 3.48 -0.68
N ALA A 96 -5.43 3.33 -1.94
CA ALA A 96 -6.35 3.07 -3.05
C ALA A 96 -7.14 1.76 -2.85
N THR A 97 -6.46 0.70 -2.42
CA THR A 97 -7.09 -0.61 -2.16
C THR A 97 -8.07 -0.53 -1.00
N VAL A 98 -7.71 0.13 0.10
CA VAL A 98 -8.60 0.27 1.28
C VAL A 98 -9.86 1.04 0.90
N VAL A 99 -9.74 2.14 0.14
CA VAL A 99 -10.90 2.91 -0.33
C VAL A 99 -11.80 2.06 -1.24
N LEU A 100 -11.22 1.32 -2.20
CA LEU A 100 -11.97 0.44 -3.08
C LEU A 100 -12.67 -0.69 -2.31
N ALA A 101 -11.97 -1.33 -1.37
CA ALA A 101 -12.54 -2.38 -0.53
C ALA A 101 -13.71 -1.85 0.30
N THR A 102 -13.56 -0.69 0.94
CA THR A 102 -14.65 -0.06 1.68
C THR A 102 -15.82 0.27 0.76
N LEU A 103 -15.62 0.79 -0.45
CA LEU A 103 -16.70 1.07 -1.40
C LEU A 103 -17.44 -0.20 -1.84
N VAL A 104 -16.73 -1.29 -2.09
CA VAL A 104 -17.32 -2.58 -2.51
C VAL A 104 -18.13 -3.22 -1.37
N TYR A 105 -17.57 -3.28 -0.16
CA TYR A 105 -18.28 -3.82 1.02
C TYR A 105 -19.43 -2.91 1.48
N SER A 106 -19.25 -1.59 1.35
CA SER A 106 -20.30 -0.60 1.60
C SER A 106 -21.53 -0.80 0.71
N ARG A 107 -21.34 -1.22 -0.55
CA ARG A 107 -22.43 -1.58 -1.45
C ARG A 107 -23.16 -2.86 -1.04
N LYS A 108 -22.45 -3.88 -0.55
CA LYS A 108 -23.07 -5.11 0.00
C LYS A 108 -23.90 -4.84 1.27
N GLY A 109 -23.51 -3.86 2.09
CA GLY A 109 -24.29 -3.43 3.26
C GLY A 109 -25.60 -2.69 2.95
N THR A 110 -25.83 -2.28 1.69
CA THR A 110 -27.06 -1.57 1.29
C THR A 110 -28.28 -2.49 1.15
N HIS A 111 -28.12 -3.81 1.32
CA HIS A 111 -29.25 -4.76 1.27
C HIS A 111 -29.81 -5.12 2.67
N LEU A 112 -29.29 -4.51 3.74
CA LEU A 112 -29.78 -4.72 5.11
C LEU A 112 -30.02 -3.44 5.90
N ASP A 113 -29.96 -2.25 5.27
CA ASP A 113 -30.35 -1.01 5.94
C ASP A 113 -31.08 -0.06 4.99
N VAL A 114 -32.36 -0.39 4.76
CA VAL A 114 -33.40 0.59 4.42
C VAL A 114 -34.44 0.54 5.54
N GLY A 115 -34.36 1.51 6.45
CA GLY A 115 -35.54 2.01 7.14
C GLY A 115 -35.28 2.39 8.61
N PRO A 116 -35.69 3.59 9.02
CA PRO A 116 -34.88 4.54 9.76
C PRO A 116 -35.26 4.64 11.24
N GLU A 117 -34.47 5.42 11.98
CA GLU A 117 -34.78 5.88 13.33
C GLU A 117 -36.27 6.19 13.54
N MET A 118 -36.85 5.76 14.67
CA MET A 118 -37.52 6.68 15.61
C MET A 118 -38.10 5.94 16.84
N VAL A 119 -37.58 6.32 18.01
CA VAL A 119 -38.37 6.90 19.11
C VAL A 119 -39.44 6.02 19.79
N SER A 120 -39.11 5.65 21.03
CA SER A 120 -39.99 5.59 22.21
C SER A 120 -41.04 4.47 22.33
N ARG A 121 -41.12 3.97 23.57
CA ARG A 121 -42.25 3.26 24.19
C ARG A 121 -42.51 1.82 23.71
N GLN A 122 -42.07 0.87 24.52
CA GLN A 122 -42.93 0.23 25.53
C GLN A 122 -42.10 -0.38 26.65
#